data_AF-A0A146K336-F1
#
_entry.id   AF-A0A146K336-F1
#
_cell.length_a   1.000
_cell.length_b   1.000
_cell.length_c   1.000
_cell.angle_alpha   90.00
_cell.angle_beta   90.00
_cell.angle_gamma   90.00
#
_symmetry.space_group_name_H-M   'P 1'
#
loop_
_entity.id
_entity.type
_entity.pdbx_description
1 polymer ?
#
loop_
_entity_poly.entity_id
_entity_poly.type
_entity_poly.pdbx_seq_one_letter_code
_entity_poly.pdbx_strand_id
1 'polypeptide(L)'
;TSLASSYGLQIDPYAKFTFEAVRTVPSKNKVEEFQKIQSRFKDQAFSMEDLMLLFKEFQITEDQKWTVTTNFAKKQNNTVYNHVYSVVSNYVNQQYRVSFFCRYFQILTKRAKETNNQSPQARIEDFIESVLDVQATSDQQWQIVTSLASSYGLQIDPDARFAFEAVRTVKSENLIQLFQTLCKMRKTSSLDSSSQLCDSLAGMQVPWVDKVEALKLANNVEDLEAADEEAEQQMLEAVLKHEQERISVFVKQRVQMKNLAMTSKDCKIKSLTSELQVANEKIQEQQQEISNLKKQLAEINGKHLNEKQKIQAAHQVKLSENLQDLNNQELKSQEQFKKDLAIQEELFNTKLAEQQEKIVSQTEYLKKVEEALRKTTEEIQQVVKESKSGDTLLTSFKAMIVQKTVVIDELQLMLEETEASLQKRIKILQKKLKDEQDDKLSVLQNTTTHYENIHKKLQENQEEMEKIIKQYQAEAEVQKCTLNELISEINGYKKAGYQKISEEQAKEIVELKSQVQKLLGAMDQHNKQFLDLNPVLQQMQKVFQKETLQFIDVLRE
;
A
#
# COMPACT_ATOMS: atom_id res chain seq x y z
N THR A 1 -7.99 10.60 20.84
CA THR A 1 -7.22 9.73 21.75
C THR A 1 -8.09 8.95 22.71
N SER A 2 -8.94 9.59 23.54
CA SER A 2 -9.84 8.83 24.44
C SER A 2 -10.82 7.90 23.69
N LEU A 3 -11.40 8.38 22.58
CA LEU A 3 -12.28 7.56 21.74
C LEU A 3 -11.56 6.35 21.12
N ALA A 4 -10.36 6.53 20.55
CA ALA A 4 -9.65 5.40 19.92
C ALA A 4 -9.25 4.34 20.96
N SER A 5 -8.85 4.77 22.17
CA SER A 5 -8.56 3.85 23.28
C SER A 5 -9.80 3.10 23.76
N SER A 6 -10.99 3.72 23.77
CA SER A 6 -12.25 3.02 24.09
C SER A 6 -12.69 2.02 23.01
N TYR A 7 -12.19 2.16 21.77
CA TYR A 7 -12.45 1.23 20.66
C TYR A 7 -11.30 0.23 20.41
N GLY A 8 -10.28 0.17 21.29
CA GLY A 8 -9.14 -0.75 21.12
C GLY A 8 -8.24 -0.45 19.92
N LEU A 9 -8.40 0.73 19.30
CA LEU A 9 -7.62 1.15 18.14
C LEU A 9 -6.27 1.70 18.61
N GLN A 10 -5.17 1.08 18.17
CA GLN A 10 -3.84 1.65 18.34
C GLN A 10 -3.71 2.87 17.42
N ILE A 11 -3.69 4.06 18.03
CA ILE A 11 -3.34 5.28 17.31
C ILE A 11 -1.84 5.22 17.00
N ASP A 12 -1.51 5.33 15.73
CA ASP A 12 -0.14 5.52 15.27
C ASP A 12 0.55 6.65 16.10
N PRO A 13 1.69 6.36 16.76
CA PRO A 13 2.46 7.34 17.53
C PRO A 13 2.77 8.62 16.74
N TYR A 14 2.96 8.50 15.42
CA TYR A 14 3.21 9.62 14.51
C TYR A 14 1.95 10.42 14.23
N ALA A 15 0.79 9.77 14.04
CA ALA A 15 -0.49 10.46 13.93
C ALA A 15 -0.83 11.28 15.19
N LYS A 16 -0.46 10.77 16.38
CA LYS A 16 -0.61 11.51 17.65
C LYS A 16 0.32 12.73 17.72
N PHE A 17 1.55 12.61 17.26
CA PHE A 17 2.48 13.75 17.17
C PHE A 17 2.02 14.81 16.16
N THR A 18 1.59 14.39 14.97
CA THR A 18 1.05 15.27 13.94
C THR A 18 -0.16 16.05 14.45
N PHE A 19 -1.03 15.39 15.21
CA PHE A 19 -2.17 16.06 15.85
C PHE A 19 -1.75 17.12 16.89
N GLU A 20 -0.72 16.84 17.70
CA GLU A 20 -0.15 17.78 18.68
C GLU A 20 0.52 18.98 17.99
N ALA A 21 1.28 18.75 16.91
CA ALA A 21 1.93 19.79 16.11
C ALA A 21 0.92 20.69 15.38
N VAL A 22 -0.13 20.11 14.78
CA VAL A 22 -1.21 20.88 14.12
C VAL A 22 -1.97 21.75 15.12
N ARG A 23 -2.08 21.32 16.38
CA ARG A 23 -2.76 22.10 17.43
C ARG A 23 -2.02 23.41 17.71
N THR A 24 -0.68 23.42 17.63
CA THR A 24 0.15 24.59 17.91
C THR A 24 0.31 25.54 16.72
N VAL A 25 0.08 25.10 15.49
CA VAL A 25 0.10 25.99 14.29
C VAL A 25 -1.07 26.99 14.33
N PRO A 26 -0.86 28.31 14.26
CA PRO A 26 -1.95 29.29 14.20
C PRO A 26 -2.58 29.35 12.80
N SER A 27 -3.32 28.30 12.42
CA SER A 27 -4.03 28.19 11.13
C SER A 27 -5.53 28.01 11.36
N LYS A 28 -6.35 28.68 10.53
CA LYS A 28 -7.81 28.51 10.52
C LYS A 28 -8.23 27.17 9.92
N ASN A 29 -7.39 26.57 9.06
CA ASN A 29 -7.65 25.29 8.40
C ASN A 29 -6.77 24.16 8.96
N LYS A 30 -7.10 23.71 10.17
CA LYS A 30 -6.34 22.65 10.87
C LYS A 30 -6.29 21.32 10.11
N VAL A 31 -7.27 21.04 9.26
CA VAL A 31 -7.35 19.79 8.50
C VAL A 31 -6.30 19.77 7.38
N GLU A 32 -6.15 20.88 6.67
CA GLU A 32 -5.13 21.02 5.63
C GLU A 32 -3.72 20.98 6.21
N GLU A 33 -3.49 21.62 7.37
CA GLU A 33 -2.20 21.52 8.07
C GLU A 33 -1.90 20.10 8.54
N PHE A 34 -2.93 19.38 9.01
CA PHE A 34 -2.78 17.98 9.38
C PHE A 34 -2.37 17.12 8.19
N GLN A 35 -2.97 17.32 7.02
CA GLN A 35 -2.62 16.59 5.82
C GLN A 35 -1.22 16.92 5.30
N LYS A 36 -0.81 18.21 5.31
CA LYS A 36 0.55 18.65 4.93
C LYS A 36 1.63 18.11 5.85
N ILE A 37 1.38 18.14 7.15
CA ILE A 37 2.31 17.61 8.14
C ILE A 37 2.34 16.09 8.00
N GLN A 38 1.19 15.41 7.94
CA GLN A 38 1.10 13.95 7.82
C GLN A 38 1.72 13.40 6.53
N SER A 39 1.62 14.10 5.40
CA SER A 39 2.24 13.66 4.14
C SER A 39 3.77 13.61 4.25
N ARG A 40 4.40 14.43 5.10
CA ARG A 40 5.84 14.37 5.39
C ARG A 40 6.24 13.16 6.24
N PHE A 41 5.29 12.54 6.95
CA PHE A 41 5.51 11.35 7.78
C PHE A 41 5.26 10.02 7.05
N LYS A 42 4.73 10.03 5.82
CA LYS A 42 4.25 8.81 5.15
C LYS A 42 5.36 7.88 4.64
N ASP A 43 6.54 8.39 4.29
CA ASP A 43 7.49 7.61 3.47
C ASP A 43 8.87 7.32 4.07
N GLN A 44 9.23 7.80 5.28
CA GLN A 44 10.49 7.40 5.96
C GLN A 44 10.58 7.95 7.40
N ALA A 45 11.61 7.53 8.14
CA ALA A 45 11.87 7.93 9.52
C ALA A 45 12.06 9.47 9.66
N PHE A 46 10.97 10.18 9.96
CA PHE A 46 10.97 11.63 10.14
C PHE A 46 12.05 12.07 11.14
N SER A 47 12.87 13.05 10.74
CA SER A 47 14.07 13.48 11.46
C SER A 47 13.89 14.84 12.13
N MET A 48 14.86 15.21 12.98
CA MET A 48 14.89 16.54 13.60
C MET A 48 15.11 17.68 12.57
N GLU A 49 15.73 17.37 11.43
CA GLU A 49 15.93 18.30 10.30
C GLU A 49 14.60 18.60 9.61
N ASP A 50 13.75 17.58 9.43
CA ASP A 50 12.41 17.73 8.87
C ASP A 50 11.52 18.60 9.76
N LEU A 51 11.69 18.49 11.08
CA LEU A 51 11.01 19.37 12.05
C LEU A 51 11.45 20.83 11.91
N MET A 52 12.75 21.07 11.68
CA MET A 52 13.27 22.42 11.47
C MET A 52 12.81 23.05 10.15
N LEU A 53 12.67 22.25 9.09
CA LEU A 53 12.07 22.67 7.83
C LEU A 53 10.59 23.03 8.02
N LEU A 54 9.86 22.23 8.80
CA LEU A 54 8.47 22.49 9.15
C LEU A 54 8.31 23.83 9.90
N PHE A 55 9.21 24.17 10.82
CA PHE A 55 9.18 25.48 11.50
C PHE A 55 9.54 26.68 10.61
N LYS A 56 10.18 26.46 9.46
CA LYS A 56 10.40 27.51 8.46
C LYS A 56 9.15 27.74 7.59
N GLU A 57 8.35 26.70 7.38
CA GLU A 57 7.11 26.75 6.59
C GLU A 57 5.92 27.30 7.38
N PHE A 58 5.89 27.09 8.70
CA PHE A 58 4.80 27.53 9.57
C PHE A 58 5.21 28.68 10.49
N GLN A 59 4.39 29.74 10.55
CA GLN A 59 4.56 30.85 11.49
C GLN A 59 4.15 30.44 12.91
N ILE A 60 5.02 29.70 13.59
CA ILE A 60 4.83 29.21 14.97
C ILE A 60 5.65 30.09 15.93
N THR A 61 5.15 30.37 17.14
CA THR A 61 5.92 31.13 18.14
C THR A 61 7.08 30.30 18.71
N GLU A 62 8.14 30.94 19.22
CA GLU A 62 9.30 30.21 19.77
C GLU A 62 8.92 29.25 20.93
N ASP A 63 7.97 29.62 21.78
CA ASP A 63 7.48 28.75 22.87
C ASP A 63 6.74 27.51 22.33
N GLN A 64 6.00 27.68 21.24
CA GLN A 64 5.31 26.59 20.57
C GLN A 64 6.31 25.69 19.82
N LYS A 65 7.33 26.26 19.17
CA LYS A 65 8.43 25.50 18.56
C LYS A 65 9.14 24.67 19.61
N TRP A 66 9.51 25.26 20.74
CA TRP A 66 10.11 24.56 21.88
C TRP A 66 9.27 23.39 22.38
N THR A 67 7.96 23.59 22.53
CA THR A 67 7.02 22.55 22.97
C THR A 67 6.95 21.38 21.98
N VAL A 68 6.92 21.67 20.67
CA VAL A 68 6.85 20.64 19.63
C VAL A 68 8.19 19.88 19.54
N THR A 69 9.32 20.60 19.53
CA THR A 69 10.69 20.06 19.53
C THR A 69 10.94 19.10 20.68
N THR A 70 10.59 19.50 21.89
CA THR A 70 10.84 18.71 23.10
C THR A 70 9.97 17.45 23.14
N ASN A 71 8.69 17.56 22.76
CA ASN A 71 7.80 16.41 22.66
C ASN A 71 8.24 15.43 21.56
N PHE A 72 8.74 15.92 20.44
CA PHE A 72 9.28 15.09 19.36
C PHE A 72 10.52 14.33 19.83
N ALA A 73 11.52 15.04 20.35
CA ALA A 73 12.78 14.46 20.81
C ALA A 73 12.58 13.45 21.96
N LYS A 74 11.66 13.73 22.88
CA LYS A 74 11.29 12.81 23.98
C LYS A 74 10.74 11.48 23.47
N LYS A 75 9.94 11.50 22.40
CA LYS A 75 9.41 10.29 21.76
C LYS A 75 10.50 9.54 20.99
N GLN A 76 11.44 10.25 20.38
CA GLN A 76 12.48 9.64 19.54
C GLN A 76 13.59 8.98 20.36
N ASN A 77 14.10 9.64 21.40
CA ASN A 77 15.10 9.08 22.31
C ASN A 77 15.01 9.76 23.68
N ASN A 78 14.22 9.19 24.60
CA ASN A 78 13.95 9.77 25.91
C ASN A 78 15.22 9.99 26.76
N THR A 79 16.23 9.13 26.63
CA THR A 79 17.47 9.24 27.41
C THR A 79 18.34 10.40 26.93
N VAL A 80 18.53 10.51 25.61
CA VAL A 80 19.25 11.66 25.00
C VAL A 80 18.45 12.95 25.21
N TYR A 81 17.12 12.88 25.12
CA TYR A 81 16.23 14.01 25.39
C TYR A 81 16.44 14.58 26.79
N ASN A 82 16.39 13.75 27.83
CA ASN A 82 16.53 14.23 29.22
C ASN A 82 17.90 14.90 29.43
N HIS A 83 18.95 14.35 28.82
CA HIS A 83 20.28 14.94 28.86
C HIS A 83 20.32 16.30 28.16
N VAL A 84 19.92 16.37 26.88
CA VAL A 84 19.94 17.60 26.07
C VAL A 84 19.00 18.67 26.64
N TYR A 85 17.82 18.29 27.13
CA TYR A 85 16.86 19.21 27.73
C TYR A 85 17.42 19.90 28.97
N SER A 86 18.14 19.16 29.83
CA SER A 86 18.79 19.72 31.02
C SER A 86 19.91 20.72 30.68
N VAL A 87 20.61 20.49 29.56
CA VAL A 87 21.67 21.36 29.06
C VAL A 87 21.07 22.65 28.51
N VAL A 88 20.12 22.53 27.58
CA VAL A 88 19.60 23.68 26.82
C VAL A 88 18.72 24.59 27.68
N SER A 89 17.90 24.02 28.55
CA SER A 89 16.95 24.80 29.35
C SER A 89 17.65 25.74 30.34
N ASN A 90 18.86 25.37 30.79
CA ASN A 90 19.58 26.09 31.84
C ASN A 90 20.63 27.07 31.30
N TYR A 91 21.24 26.79 30.14
CA TYR A 91 22.43 27.50 29.67
C TYR A 91 22.28 28.19 28.31
N VAL A 92 21.17 27.96 27.60
CA VAL A 92 20.92 28.57 26.29
C VAL A 92 19.75 29.55 26.38
N ASN A 93 19.97 30.77 25.88
CA ASN A 93 18.94 31.82 25.82
C ASN A 93 17.73 31.35 25.00
N GLN A 94 16.53 31.74 25.43
CA GLN A 94 15.24 31.28 24.87
C GLN A 94 15.16 31.41 23.34
N GLN A 95 15.71 32.49 22.79
CA GLN A 95 15.75 32.77 21.35
C GLN A 95 16.55 31.74 20.52
N TYR A 96 17.47 31.01 21.15
CA TYR A 96 18.39 30.09 20.49
C TYR A 96 18.18 28.63 20.90
N ARG A 97 17.24 28.37 21.84
CA ARG A 97 17.03 27.04 22.41
C ARG A 97 16.67 26.01 21.36
N VAL A 98 15.77 26.35 20.43
CA VAL A 98 15.27 25.39 19.44
C VAL A 98 16.39 24.97 18.48
N SER A 99 17.11 25.93 17.89
CA SER A 99 18.18 25.64 16.92
C SER A 99 19.32 24.85 17.55
N PHE A 100 19.79 25.29 18.73
CA PHE A 100 20.84 24.59 19.45
C PHE A 100 20.39 23.19 19.90
N PHE A 101 19.18 23.06 20.44
CA PHE A 101 18.64 21.78 20.90
C PHE A 101 18.52 20.76 19.78
N CYS A 102 17.96 21.16 18.63
CA CYS A 102 17.80 20.26 17.49
C CYS A 102 19.15 19.71 17.05
N ARG A 103 20.16 20.58 16.91
CA ARG A 103 21.49 20.18 16.45
C ARG A 103 22.20 19.29 17.47
N TYR A 104 22.19 19.71 18.73
CA TYR A 104 22.84 18.97 19.81
C TYR A 104 22.19 17.60 20.05
N PHE A 105 20.86 17.52 19.96
CA PHE A 105 20.13 16.26 20.05
C PHE A 105 20.46 15.29 18.90
N GLN A 106 20.62 15.80 17.66
CA GLN A 106 21.04 14.96 16.53
C GLN A 106 22.44 14.38 16.71
N ILE A 107 23.41 15.23 17.11
CA ILE A 107 24.80 14.82 17.33
C ILE A 107 24.87 13.71 18.39
N LEU A 108 24.22 13.92 19.53
CA LEU A 108 24.22 12.93 20.61
C LEU A 108 23.42 11.68 20.28
N THR A 109 22.31 11.79 19.53
CA THR A 109 21.55 10.62 19.08
C THR A 109 22.36 9.75 18.12
N LYS A 110 23.11 10.37 17.20
CA LYS A 110 24.02 9.64 16.30
C LYS A 110 25.11 8.93 17.08
N ARG A 111 25.75 9.61 18.03
CA ARG A 111 26.81 9.02 18.85
C ARG A 111 26.30 7.90 19.76
N ALA A 112 25.11 8.03 20.33
CA ALA A 112 24.49 6.98 21.13
C ALA A 112 24.27 5.69 20.30
N LYS A 113 23.90 5.83 19.02
CA LYS A 113 23.79 4.69 18.09
C LYS A 113 25.16 4.07 17.76
N GLU A 114 26.19 4.88 17.54
CA GLU A 114 27.54 4.41 17.21
C GLU A 114 28.24 3.70 18.37
N THR A 115 27.93 4.08 19.61
CA THR A 115 28.62 3.56 20.81
C THR A 115 27.81 2.49 21.57
N ASN A 116 26.60 2.13 21.11
CA ASN A 116 25.65 1.25 21.82
C ASN A 116 25.36 1.66 23.29
N ASN A 117 25.75 2.87 23.68
CA ASN A 117 25.65 3.36 25.05
C ASN A 117 24.38 4.18 25.25
N GLN A 118 23.68 3.90 26.34
CA GLN A 118 22.42 4.58 26.68
C GLN A 118 22.62 6.02 27.18
N SER A 119 23.83 6.39 27.63
CA SER A 119 24.17 7.76 28.08
C SER A 119 25.29 8.33 27.20
N PRO A 120 24.99 9.27 26.29
CA PRO A 120 26.01 9.85 25.42
C PRO A 120 26.91 10.79 26.23
N GLN A 121 28.23 10.57 26.18
CA GLN A 121 29.19 11.53 26.72
C GLN A 121 29.37 12.69 25.72
N ALA A 122 29.01 13.89 26.18
CA ALA A 122 29.22 15.13 25.46
C ALA A 122 30.71 15.49 25.42
N ARG A 123 31.18 15.98 24.28
CA ARG A 123 32.53 16.55 24.10
C ARG A 123 32.41 18.03 23.78
N ILE A 124 33.51 18.76 23.97
CA ILE A 124 33.55 20.20 23.69
C ILE A 124 33.24 20.50 22.21
N GLU A 125 33.65 19.63 21.29
CA GLU A 125 33.36 19.77 19.87
C GLU A 125 31.86 19.69 19.56
N ASP A 126 31.08 18.93 20.33
CA ASP A 126 29.63 18.82 20.13
C ASP A 126 28.91 20.12 20.48
N PHE A 127 29.38 20.80 21.52
CA PHE A 127 28.87 22.12 21.89
C PHE A 127 29.22 23.14 20.82
N ILE A 128 30.45 23.12 20.31
CA ILE A 128 30.89 24.04 19.28
C ILE A 128 30.12 23.81 17.97
N GLU A 129 29.99 22.57 17.51
CA GLU A 129 29.20 22.23 16.31
C GLU A 129 27.72 22.64 16.46
N SER A 130 27.16 22.55 17.67
CA SER A 130 25.77 22.95 17.94
C SER A 130 25.57 24.46 18.01
N VAL A 131 26.61 25.21 18.38
CA VAL A 131 26.58 26.68 18.45
C VAL A 131 26.81 27.32 17.07
N LEU A 132 27.62 26.71 16.19
CA LEU A 132 27.95 27.28 14.88
C LEU A 132 26.72 27.51 13.97
N ASP A 133 25.64 26.75 14.18
CA ASP A 133 24.35 26.91 13.47
C ASP A 133 23.38 27.91 14.14
N VAL A 134 23.75 28.48 15.28
CA VAL A 134 22.91 29.44 16.02
C VAL A 134 23.11 30.85 15.47
N GLN A 135 22.02 31.55 15.17
CA GLN A 135 22.03 32.95 14.72
C GLN A 135 22.32 33.95 15.87
N ALA A 136 23.40 33.72 16.62
CA ALA A 136 23.90 34.59 17.67
C ALA A 136 25.21 35.28 17.23
N THR A 137 25.62 36.35 17.91
CA THR A 137 26.93 36.97 17.61
C THR A 137 28.07 36.04 18.00
N SER A 138 29.25 36.20 17.39
CA SER A 138 30.42 35.36 17.68
C SER A 138 30.76 35.31 19.18
N ASP A 139 30.58 36.41 19.90
CA ASP A 139 30.85 36.46 21.34
C ASP A 139 29.76 35.72 22.14
N GLN A 140 28.49 35.84 21.73
CA GLN A 140 27.39 35.11 22.36
C GLN A 140 27.53 33.59 22.14
N GLN A 141 27.92 33.19 20.93
CA GLN A 141 28.23 31.81 20.58
C GLN A 141 29.33 31.24 21.50
N TRP A 142 30.45 31.96 21.63
CA TRP A 142 31.56 31.53 22.49
C TRP A 142 31.21 31.51 23.99
N GLN A 143 30.40 32.47 24.45
CA GLN A 143 29.90 32.52 25.82
C GLN A 143 29.02 31.29 26.15
N ILE A 144 28.19 30.85 25.20
CA ILE A 144 27.40 29.61 25.35
C ILE A 144 28.33 28.40 25.49
N VAL A 145 29.34 28.26 24.61
CA VAL A 145 30.32 27.15 24.67
C VAL A 145 31.07 27.16 25.99
N THR A 146 31.53 28.33 26.45
CA THR A 146 32.32 28.48 27.68
C THR A 146 31.50 28.15 28.93
N SER A 147 30.26 28.65 28.98
CA SER A 147 29.33 28.38 30.09
C SER A 147 28.98 26.90 30.20
N LEU A 148 28.74 26.24 29.05
CA LEU A 148 28.49 24.80 28.97
C LEU A 148 29.72 23.97 29.37
N ALA A 149 30.91 24.35 28.89
CA ALA A 149 32.14 23.65 29.23
C ALA A 149 32.43 23.70 30.74
N SER A 150 32.28 24.87 31.36
CA SER A 150 32.47 25.05 32.80
C SER A 150 31.45 24.28 33.64
N SER A 151 30.17 24.21 33.24
CA SER A 151 29.16 23.49 34.03
C SER A 151 29.33 21.97 34.00
N TYR A 152 29.94 21.43 32.94
CA TYR A 152 30.20 20.00 32.77
C TYR A 152 31.63 19.58 33.17
N GLY A 153 32.45 20.52 33.64
CA GLY A 153 33.85 20.25 33.99
C GLY A 153 34.69 19.82 32.78
N LEU A 154 34.30 20.22 31.57
CA LEU A 154 35.04 19.93 30.35
C LEU A 154 36.11 21.00 30.13
N GLN A 155 37.36 20.57 29.98
CA GLN A 155 38.44 21.46 29.59
C GLN A 155 38.28 21.84 28.12
N ILE A 156 38.28 23.14 27.83
CA ILE A 156 38.28 23.63 26.44
C ILE A 156 39.68 23.42 25.89
N ASP A 157 39.79 22.51 24.92
CA ASP A 157 41.03 22.23 24.21
C ASP A 157 41.47 23.50 23.42
N PRO A 158 42.75 23.93 23.52
CA PRO A 158 43.29 25.01 22.70
C PRO A 158 43.05 24.83 21.19
N ASP A 159 42.98 23.59 20.71
CA ASP A 159 42.71 23.24 19.31
C ASP A 159 41.25 23.45 18.93
N ALA A 160 40.33 23.12 19.83
CA ALA A 160 38.91 23.37 19.63
C ALA A 160 38.60 24.88 19.66
N ARG A 161 39.28 25.64 20.52
CA ARG A 161 39.18 27.11 20.55
C ARG A 161 39.72 27.74 19.27
N PHE A 162 40.92 27.34 18.84
CA PHE A 162 41.50 27.83 17.60
C PHE A 162 40.62 27.51 16.38
N ALA A 163 40.13 26.27 16.26
CA ALA A 163 39.27 25.88 15.16
C ALA A 163 37.95 26.66 15.14
N PHE A 164 37.35 26.93 16.31
CA PHE A 164 36.19 27.81 16.43
C PHE A 164 36.51 29.24 15.98
N GLU A 165 37.63 29.79 16.45
CA GLU A 165 38.05 31.15 16.13
C GLU A 165 38.40 31.31 14.64
N ALA A 166 38.97 30.29 14.00
CA ALA A 166 39.32 30.25 12.59
C ALA A 166 38.10 30.10 11.67
N VAL A 167 37.13 29.25 12.05
CA VAL A 167 35.92 29.06 11.23
C VAL A 167 35.04 30.31 11.23
N ARG A 168 35.05 31.12 12.29
CA ARG A 168 34.24 32.35 12.38
C ARG A 168 34.69 33.46 11.42
N THR A 169 35.96 33.49 11.02
CA THR A 169 36.49 34.54 10.13
C THR A 169 36.15 34.28 8.68
N VAL A 170 35.88 33.00 8.36
CA VAL A 170 35.58 32.53 7.00
C VAL A 170 34.09 32.71 6.69
N LYS A 171 33.77 33.43 5.62
CA LYS A 171 32.39 33.51 5.08
C LYS A 171 32.09 32.30 4.18
N SER A 172 32.04 31.09 4.78
CA SER A 172 31.75 29.85 4.06
C SER A 172 30.37 29.29 4.41
N GLU A 173 29.74 28.61 3.45
CA GLU A 173 28.52 27.83 3.68
C GLU A 173 28.81 26.47 4.35
N ASN A 174 30.10 26.10 4.50
CA ASN A 174 30.54 24.77 4.98
C ASN A 174 31.30 24.83 6.32
N LEU A 175 30.91 25.74 7.21
CA LEU A 175 31.59 26.02 8.49
C LEU A 175 31.81 24.78 9.36
N ILE A 176 30.83 23.87 9.43
CA ILE A 176 30.92 22.65 10.25
C ILE A 176 31.98 21.69 9.69
N GLN A 177 32.05 21.54 8.36
CA GLN A 177 33.05 20.68 7.74
C GLN A 177 34.45 21.27 7.91
N LEU A 178 34.59 22.59 7.80
CA LEU A 178 35.86 23.28 8.07
C LEU A 178 36.28 23.10 9.53
N PHE A 179 35.36 23.25 10.48
CA PHE A 179 35.61 23.02 11.90
C PHE A 179 36.10 21.60 12.18
N GLN A 180 35.38 20.59 11.68
CA GLN A 180 35.75 19.18 11.87
C GLN A 180 37.11 18.84 11.25
N THR A 181 37.42 19.42 10.09
CA THR A 181 38.71 19.21 9.44
C THR A 181 39.83 19.90 10.21
N LEU A 182 39.64 21.15 10.66
CA LEU A 182 40.63 21.86 11.49
C LEU A 182 40.92 21.13 12.80
N CYS A 183 39.87 20.62 13.48
CA CYS A 183 40.02 19.80 14.69
C CYS A 183 40.74 18.47 14.40
N LYS A 184 40.46 17.81 13.26
CA LYS A 184 41.16 16.57 12.87
C LYS A 184 42.62 16.82 12.53
N MET A 185 42.90 17.85 11.72
CA MET A 185 44.23 18.24 11.27
C MET A 185 45.15 18.54 12.45
N ARG A 186 44.66 19.27 13.46
CA ARG A 186 45.47 19.65 14.63
C ARG A 186 45.70 18.52 15.62
N LYS A 187 44.71 17.63 15.80
CA LYS A 187 44.85 16.39 16.58
C LYS A 187 45.84 15.40 15.96
N THR A 188 46.02 15.42 14.64
CA THR A 188 46.99 14.58 13.93
C THR A 188 48.39 15.19 13.86
N SER A 189 48.55 16.49 14.13
CA SER A 189 49.85 17.16 14.10
C SER A 189 50.62 17.00 15.41
N SER A 190 51.10 15.78 15.65
CA SER A 190 52.46 15.62 16.18
C SER A 190 53.39 15.45 14.99
N LEU A 191 54.21 16.48 14.73
CA LEU A 191 55.31 16.51 13.75
C LEU A 191 54.95 16.46 12.24
N ASP A 192 55.63 17.35 11.51
CA ASP A 192 55.93 17.36 10.07
C ASP A 192 54.79 17.14 9.07
N SER A 193 54.30 18.24 8.51
CA SER A 193 54.53 18.61 7.09
C SER A 193 53.35 19.37 6.48
N SER A 194 53.64 20.55 5.94
CA SER A 194 52.71 21.37 5.14
C SER A 194 52.13 20.61 3.93
N SER A 195 52.71 19.46 3.56
CA SER A 195 52.19 18.53 2.55
C SER A 195 50.94 17.76 2.99
N GLN A 196 50.86 17.26 4.23
CA GLN A 196 49.65 16.55 4.71
C GLN A 196 48.44 17.49 4.85
N LEU A 197 48.70 18.77 5.14
CA LEU A 197 47.71 19.85 5.18
C LEU A 197 47.11 20.12 3.78
N CYS A 198 47.97 20.22 2.77
CA CYS A 198 47.55 20.38 1.38
C CYS A 198 46.79 19.15 0.86
N ASP A 199 47.21 17.93 1.20
CA ASP A 199 46.56 16.69 0.77
C ASP A 199 45.18 16.49 1.41
N SER A 200 45.03 16.82 2.69
CA SER A 200 43.73 16.75 3.39
C SER A 200 42.74 17.79 2.87
N LEU A 201 43.20 19.00 2.54
CA LEU A 201 42.37 20.05 1.93
C LEU A 201 42.07 19.78 0.44
N ALA A 202 42.96 19.09 -0.28
CA ALA A 202 42.74 18.69 -1.67
C ALA A 202 41.55 17.73 -1.84
N GLY A 203 41.32 16.85 -0.86
CA GLY A 203 40.20 15.90 -0.85
C GLY A 203 38.81 16.49 -0.59
N MET A 204 38.71 17.75 -0.15
CA MET A 204 37.42 18.38 0.17
C MET A 204 36.74 19.05 -1.03
N GLN A 205 35.41 18.92 -1.17
CA GLN A 205 34.61 19.64 -2.18
C GLN A 205 34.20 21.05 -1.71
N VAL A 206 35.14 21.82 -1.14
CA VAL A 206 34.93 23.24 -0.77
C VAL A 206 35.53 24.17 -1.81
N PRO A 207 34.97 25.39 -2.02
CA PRO A 207 35.57 26.41 -2.87
C PRO A 207 37.04 26.68 -2.51
N TRP A 208 37.86 26.94 -3.52
CA TRP A 208 39.30 27.17 -3.34
C TRP A 208 39.62 28.30 -2.35
N VAL A 209 38.75 29.32 -2.28
CA VAL A 209 38.88 30.45 -1.35
C VAL A 209 38.90 29.97 0.11
N ASP A 210 38.01 29.06 0.47
CA ASP A 210 37.88 28.49 1.82
C ASP A 210 39.08 27.61 2.20
N LYS A 211 39.73 26.98 1.21
CA LYS A 211 40.95 26.19 1.40
C LYS A 211 42.17 27.08 1.66
N VAL A 212 42.26 28.22 0.96
CA VAL A 212 43.36 29.19 1.09
C VAL A 212 43.26 29.95 2.42
N GLU A 213 42.13 30.59 2.70
CA GLU A 213 41.35 30.29 3.91
C GLU A 213 42.03 29.68 5.14
N ALA A 214 41.70 28.39 5.29
CA ALA A 214 42.20 27.48 6.30
C ALA A 214 43.74 27.33 6.30
N LEU A 215 44.42 27.42 5.15
CA LEU A 215 45.88 27.35 5.07
C LEU A 215 46.58 28.57 5.67
N LYS A 216 46.04 29.78 5.45
CA LYS A 216 46.57 31.01 6.04
C LYS A 216 46.43 31.00 7.56
N LEU A 217 45.27 30.56 8.03
CA LEU A 217 44.97 30.45 9.46
C LEU A 217 45.83 29.35 10.12
N ALA A 218 46.02 28.20 9.48
CA ALA A 218 46.84 27.10 10.00
C ALA A 218 48.34 27.42 10.13
N ASN A 219 48.85 28.36 9.33
CA ASN A 219 50.27 28.74 9.31
C ASN A 219 50.62 29.96 10.17
N ASN A 220 49.69 30.53 10.95
CA ASN A 220 49.92 31.70 11.81
C ASN A 220 50.70 32.84 11.13
N VAL A 221 50.36 33.16 9.88
CA VAL A 221 51.01 34.30 9.18
C VAL A 221 50.31 35.58 9.61
N GLU A 222 50.71 36.13 10.75
CA GLU A 222 50.49 37.55 11.08
C GLU A 222 51.52 38.40 10.33
N ASP A 223 51.08 39.61 9.96
CA ASP A 223 51.81 40.63 9.20
C ASP A 223 53.28 40.77 9.62
N LEU A 224 54.19 40.52 8.68
CA LEU A 224 55.60 40.89 8.82
C LEU A 224 55.87 42.12 7.94
N GLU A 225 56.02 43.25 8.63
CA GLU A 225 56.56 44.49 8.09
C GLU A 225 57.97 44.28 7.52
N ALA A 226 58.20 44.94 6.40
CA ALA A 226 59.40 44.87 5.58
C ALA A 226 60.63 45.42 6.31
N ALA A 227 61.65 44.59 6.49
CA ALA A 227 63.02 45.02 6.65
C ALA A 227 63.95 43.87 6.26
N ASP A 228 64.46 43.91 5.02
CA ASP A 228 65.89 43.86 4.64
C ASP A 228 65.98 43.46 3.15
N GLU A 229 66.04 44.46 2.24
CA GLU A 229 65.95 44.26 0.78
C GLU A 229 67.01 43.29 0.22
N GLU A 230 68.13 43.11 0.92
CA GLU A 230 69.21 42.20 0.53
C GLU A 230 68.92 40.73 0.94
N ALA A 231 68.20 40.51 2.04
CA ALA A 231 67.63 39.21 2.40
C ALA A 231 66.42 38.87 1.52
N GLU A 232 65.65 39.88 1.11
CA GLU A 232 64.54 39.76 0.16
C GLU A 232 65.04 39.37 -1.23
N GLN A 233 66.19 39.90 -1.69
CA GLN A 233 66.80 39.54 -2.97
C GLN A 233 67.42 38.13 -2.98
N GLN A 234 68.09 37.73 -1.90
CA GLN A 234 68.59 36.35 -1.76
C GLN A 234 67.46 35.34 -1.57
N MET A 235 66.38 35.70 -0.87
CA MET A 235 65.14 34.92 -0.85
C MET A 235 64.49 34.88 -2.22
N LEU A 236 64.41 35.98 -2.98
CA LEU A 236 63.83 36.01 -4.33
C LEU A 236 64.60 35.13 -5.31
N GLU A 237 65.93 35.10 -5.24
CA GLU A 237 66.76 34.25 -6.10
C GLU A 237 66.69 32.77 -5.70
N ALA A 238 66.64 32.47 -4.39
CA ALA A 238 66.37 31.13 -3.88
C ALA A 238 64.92 30.68 -4.17
N VAL A 239 63.94 31.58 -4.10
CA VAL A 239 62.53 31.36 -4.42
C VAL A 239 62.33 31.20 -5.91
N LEU A 240 63.07 31.91 -6.76
CA LEU A 240 63.05 31.72 -8.22
C LEU A 240 63.63 30.37 -8.62
N LYS A 241 64.72 29.95 -7.99
CA LYS A 241 65.34 28.63 -8.21
C LYS A 241 64.47 27.51 -7.67
N HIS A 242 63.90 27.70 -6.48
CA HIS A 242 62.93 26.79 -5.87
C HIS A 242 61.60 26.78 -6.64
N GLU A 243 61.12 27.89 -7.21
CA GLU A 243 59.94 27.92 -8.09
C GLU A 243 60.25 27.30 -9.44
N GLN A 244 61.45 27.42 -10.00
CA GLN A 244 61.83 26.66 -11.21
C GLN A 244 61.81 25.15 -10.96
N GLU A 245 62.35 24.70 -9.83
CA GLU A 245 62.28 23.30 -9.40
C GLU A 245 60.86 22.89 -9.04
N ARG A 246 60.08 23.74 -8.36
CA ARG A 246 58.67 23.51 -8.02
C ARG A 246 57.78 23.50 -9.25
N ILE A 247 58.04 24.32 -10.26
CA ILE A 247 57.34 24.32 -11.56
C ILE A 247 57.71 23.06 -12.34
N SER A 248 58.97 22.64 -12.32
CA SER A 248 59.42 21.38 -12.94
C SER A 248 58.77 20.16 -12.26
N VAL A 249 58.76 20.14 -10.93
CA VAL A 249 58.09 19.12 -10.12
C VAL A 249 56.57 19.20 -10.30
N PHE A 250 55.97 20.38 -10.35
CA PHE A 250 54.54 20.59 -10.56
C PHE A 250 54.11 20.18 -11.97
N VAL A 251 54.92 20.44 -13.00
CA VAL A 251 54.66 19.97 -14.36
C VAL A 251 54.78 18.44 -14.42
N LYS A 252 55.80 17.84 -13.79
CA LYS A 252 55.92 16.38 -13.67
C LYS A 252 54.76 15.76 -12.89
N GLN A 253 54.39 16.34 -11.75
CA GLN A 253 53.25 15.92 -10.93
C GLN A 253 51.93 16.13 -11.67
N ARG A 254 51.76 17.19 -12.45
CA ARG A 254 50.54 17.45 -13.23
C ARG A 254 50.43 16.52 -14.43
N VAL A 255 51.54 16.14 -15.07
CA VAL A 255 51.57 15.10 -16.11
C VAL A 255 51.28 13.74 -15.49
N GLN A 256 51.88 13.41 -14.35
CA GLN A 256 51.58 12.18 -13.60
C GLN A 256 50.14 12.14 -13.11
N MET A 257 49.59 13.25 -12.58
CA MET A 257 48.20 13.37 -12.15
C MET A 257 47.23 13.32 -13.34
N LYS A 258 47.57 13.89 -14.50
CA LYS A 258 46.77 13.72 -15.73
C LYS A 258 46.78 12.27 -16.20
N ASN A 259 47.93 11.60 -16.16
CA ASN A 259 48.04 10.19 -16.54
C ASN A 259 47.34 9.27 -15.53
N LEU A 260 47.42 9.56 -14.22
CA LEU A 260 46.71 8.88 -13.15
C LEU A 260 45.19 9.16 -13.19
N ALA A 261 44.78 10.37 -13.56
CA ALA A 261 43.38 10.71 -13.78
C ALA A 261 42.83 10.03 -15.03
N MET A 262 43.63 9.87 -16.08
CA MET A 262 43.26 9.07 -17.26
C MET A 262 43.14 7.59 -16.91
N THR A 263 44.10 6.98 -16.20
CA THR A 263 43.97 5.59 -15.75
C THR A 263 42.85 5.40 -14.73
N SER A 264 42.57 6.39 -13.86
CA SER A 264 41.42 6.38 -12.96
C SER A 264 40.09 6.46 -13.71
N LYS A 265 39.99 7.32 -14.73
CA LYS A 265 38.83 7.38 -15.62
C LYS A 265 38.66 6.09 -16.41
N ASP A 266 39.73 5.51 -16.93
CA ASP A 266 39.68 4.23 -17.65
C ASP A 266 39.27 3.07 -16.72
N CYS A 267 39.76 3.04 -15.47
CA CYS A 267 39.31 2.08 -14.45
C CYS A 267 37.84 2.28 -14.09
N LYS A 268 37.37 3.53 -13.97
CA LYS A 268 35.97 3.83 -13.67
C LYS A 268 35.05 3.51 -14.84
N ILE A 269 35.48 3.78 -16.08
CA ILE A 269 34.77 3.37 -17.29
C ILE A 269 34.71 1.85 -17.36
N LYS A 270 35.80 1.12 -17.07
CA LYS A 270 35.79 -0.35 -17.01
C LYS A 270 34.85 -0.88 -15.92
N SER A 271 34.86 -0.28 -14.72
CA SER A 271 33.93 -0.64 -13.63
C SER A 271 32.48 -0.44 -14.04
N LEU A 272 32.15 0.74 -14.56
CA LEU A 272 30.80 1.07 -15.02
C LEU A 272 30.37 0.19 -16.19
N THR A 273 31.27 -0.14 -17.11
CA THR A 273 30.97 -1.05 -18.23
C THR A 273 30.71 -2.47 -17.72
N SER A 274 31.47 -2.93 -16.73
CA SER A 274 31.24 -4.24 -16.08
C SER A 274 29.92 -4.26 -15.29
N GLU A 275 29.60 -3.19 -14.57
CA GLU A 275 28.32 -3.06 -13.86
C GLU A 275 27.14 -3.03 -14.84
N LEU A 276 27.28 -2.34 -15.97
CA LEU A 276 26.27 -2.29 -17.03
C LEU A 276 26.11 -3.66 -17.70
N GLN A 277 27.20 -4.41 -17.89
CA GLN A 277 27.14 -5.78 -18.38
C GLN A 277 26.39 -6.69 -17.40
N VAL A 278 26.72 -6.65 -16.11
CA VAL A 278 26.03 -7.43 -15.07
C VAL A 278 24.55 -7.05 -14.98
N ALA A 279 24.23 -5.76 -15.08
CA ALA A 279 22.84 -5.31 -15.11
C ALA A 279 22.08 -5.84 -16.33
N ASN A 280 22.71 -5.85 -17.51
CA ASN A 280 22.13 -6.41 -18.73
C ASN A 280 21.91 -7.93 -18.64
N GLU A 281 22.86 -8.67 -18.09
CA GLU A 281 22.72 -10.12 -17.84
C GLU A 281 21.53 -10.38 -16.90
N LYS A 282 21.40 -9.59 -15.83
CA LYS A 282 20.27 -9.70 -14.89
C LYS A 282 18.93 -9.35 -15.53
N ILE A 283 18.89 -8.36 -16.43
CA ILE A 283 17.68 -8.04 -17.21
C ILE A 283 17.31 -9.21 -18.13
N GLN A 284 18.29 -9.85 -18.78
CA GLN A 284 18.04 -11.03 -19.62
C GLN A 284 17.51 -12.21 -18.80
N GLU A 285 18.09 -12.49 -17.63
CA GLU A 285 17.59 -13.52 -16.71
C GLU A 285 16.15 -13.24 -16.29
N GLN A 286 15.82 -12.01 -15.92
CA GLN A 286 14.46 -11.62 -15.57
C GLN A 286 13.48 -11.74 -16.76
N GLN A 287 13.92 -11.39 -17.98
CA GLN A 287 13.10 -11.59 -19.18
C GLN A 287 12.83 -13.07 -19.46
N GLN A 288 13.83 -13.93 -19.23
CA GLN A 288 13.69 -15.39 -19.33
C GLN A 288 12.70 -15.93 -18.29
N GLU A 289 12.78 -15.45 -17.05
CA GLU A 289 11.87 -15.83 -15.97
C GLU A 289 10.43 -15.39 -16.26
N ILE A 290 10.23 -14.15 -16.73
CA ILE A 290 8.93 -13.65 -17.18
C ILE A 290 8.37 -14.51 -18.32
N SER A 291 9.20 -14.94 -19.27
CA SER A 291 8.80 -15.82 -20.37
C SER A 291 8.35 -17.19 -19.86
N ASN A 292 9.08 -17.77 -18.90
CA ASN A 292 8.73 -19.03 -18.26
C ASN A 292 7.41 -18.93 -17.47
N LEU A 293 7.23 -17.86 -16.69
CA LEU A 293 5.99 -17.61 -15.96
C LEU A 293 4.80 -17.44 -16.91
N LYS A 294 4.97 -16.73 -18.03
CA LYS A 294 3.92 -16.62 -19.07
C LYS A 294 3.54 -17.97 -19.66
N LYS A 295 4.50 -18.87 -19.90
CA LYS A 295 4.22 -20.24 -20.37
C LYS A 295 3.44 -21.04 -19.32
N GLN A 296 3.85 -20.99 -18.06
CA GLN A 296 3.14 -21.67 -16.97
C GLN A 296 1.71 -21.14 -16.81
N LEU A 297 1.51 -19.82 -16.90
CA LEU A 297 0.20 -19.20 -16.82
C LEU A 297 -0.70 -19.63 -18.00
N ALA A 298 -0.14 -19.75 -19.21
CA ALA A 298 -0.85 -20.29 -20.37
C ALA A 298 -1.24 -21.77 -20.17
N GLU A 299 -0.36 -22.61 -19.61
CA GLU A 299 -0.67 -24.00 -19.29
C GLU A 299 -1.76 -24.13 -18.23
N ILE A 300 -1.70 -23.34 -17.15
CA ILE A 300 -2.71 -23.31 -16.09
C ILE A 300 -4.06 -22.88 -16.66
N ASN A 301 -4.09 -21.81 -17.46
CA ASN A 301 -5.31 -21.36 -18.12
C ASN A 301 -5.88 -22.43 -19.07
N GLY A 302 -5.03 -23.14 -19.81
CA GLY A 302 -5.44 -24.25 -20.66
C GLY A 302 -6.05 -25.41 -19.87
N LYS A 303 -5.43 -25.79 -18.75
CA LYS A 303 -5.95 -26.82 -17.84
C LYS A 303 -7.31 -26.41 -17.24
N HIS A 304 -7.41 -25.18 -16.75
CA HIS A 304 -8.64 -24.66 -16.17
C HIS A 304 -9.78 -24.58 -17.21
N LEU A 305 -9.49 -24.18 -18.45
CA LEU A 305 -10.48 -24.17 -19.53
C LEU A 305 -11.00 -25.59 -19.84
N ASN A 306 -10.08 -26.56 -19.94
CA ASN A 306 -10.45 -27.96 -20.15
C ASN A 306 -11.28 -28.52 -18.98
N GLU A 307 -10.93 -28.17 -17.74
CA GLU A 307 -11.67 -28.60 -16.55
C GLU A 307 -13.07 -27.97 -16.51
N LYS A 308 -13.18 -26.68 -16.83
CA LYS A 308 -14.47 -26.00 -16.98
C LYS A 308 -15.35 -26.66 -18.05
N GLN A 309 -14.78 -27.01 -19.20
CA GLN A 309 -15.50 -27.73 -20.26
C GLN A 309 -15.94 -29.13 -19.80
N LYS A 310 -15.09 -29.88 -19.08
CA LYS A 310 -15.47 -31.18 -18.51
C LYS A 310 -16.62 -31.07 -17.50
N ILE A 311 -16.56 -30.09 -16.60
CA ILE A 311 -17.63 -29.84 -15.63
C ILE A 311 -18.92 -29.46 -16.35
N GLN A 312 -18.84 -28.59 -17.37
CA GLN A 312 -20.00 -28.18 -18.15
C GLN A 312 -20.63 -29.35 -18.90
N ALA A 313 -19.82 -30.22 -19.52
CA ALA A 313 -20.29 -31.44 -20.17
C ALA A 313 -20.94 -32.41 -19.16
N ALA A 314 -20.31 -32.62 -18.00
CA ALA A 314 -20.87 -33.46 -16.93
C ALA A 314 -22.21 -32.91 -16.39
N HIS A 315 -22.31 -31.59 -16.24
CA HIS A 315 -23.56 -30.93 -15.85
C HIS A 315 -24.65 -31.11 -16.91
N GLN A 316 -24.30 -31.01 -18.20
CA GLN A 316 -25.23 -31.21 -19.30
C GLN A 316 -25.75 -32.66 -19.37
N VAL A 317 -24.86 -33.64 -19.13
CA VAL A 317 -25.24 -35.06 -19.00
C VAL A 317 -26.20 -35.26 -17.83
N LYS A 318 -25.88 -34.77 -16.62
CA LYS A 318 -26.77 -34.84 -15.45
C LYS A 318 -28.12 -34.17 -15.69
N LEU A 319 -28.13 -33.05 -16.41
CA LEU A 319 -29.37 -32.36 -16.74
C LEU A 319 -30.25 -33.23 -17.66
N SER A 320 -29.64 -33.92 -18.62
CA SER A 320 -30.34 -34.85 -19.51
C SER A 320 -30.84 -36.10 -18.78
N GLU A 321 -30.05 -36.65 -17.85
CA GLU A 321 -30.46 -37.77 -16.99
C GLU A 321 -31.65 -37.37 -16.11
N ASN A 322 -31.60 -36.22 -15.45
CA ASN A 322 -32.72 -35.71 -14.65
C ASN A 322 -33.98 -35.46 -15.49
N LEU A 323 -33.84 -34.95 -16.72
CA LEU A 323 -34.96 -34.79 -17.64
C LEU A 323 -35.57 -36.14 -18.01
N GLN A 324 -34.75 -37.14 -18.27
CA GLN A 324 -35.21 -38.49 -18.58
C GLN A 324 -35.90 -39.14 -17.38
N ASP A 325 -35.36 -38.99 -16.17
CA ASP A 325 -35.96 -39.50 -14.93
C ASP A 325 -37.30 -38.83 -14.62
N LEU A 326 -37.40 -37.51 -14.82
CA LEU A 326 -38.66 -36.78 -14.68
C LEU A 326 -39.70 -37.29 -15.68
N ASN A 327 -39.30 -37.48 -16.94
CA ASN A 327 -40.19 -37.99 -17.97
C ASN A 327 -40.64 -39.44 -17.67
N ASN A 328 -39.73 -40.27 -17.16
CA ASN A 328 -40.04 -41.62 -16.68
C ASN A 328 -41.01 -41.61 -15.49
N GLN A 329 -40.86 -40.66 -14.56
CA GLN A 329 -41.79 -40.46 -13.46
C GLN A 329 -43.18 -40.05 -13.96
N GLU A 330 -43.26 -39.07 -14.88
CA GLU A 330 -44.54 -38.69 -15.50
C GLU A 330 -45.21 -39.87 -16.18
N LEU A 331 -44.46 -40.68 -16.92
CA LEU A 331 -44.98 -41.86 -17.62
C LEU A 331 -45.52 -42.90 -16.62
N LYS A 332 -44.78 -43.18 -15.54
CA LYS A 332 -45.25 -44.06 -14.46
C LYS A 332 -46.49 -43.51 -13.76
N SER A 333 -46.54 -42.21 -13.48
CA SER A 333 -47.72 -41.56 -12.90
C SER A 333 -48.92 -41.64 -13.83
N GLN A 334 -48.75 -41.45 -15.13
CA GLN A 334 -49.81 -41.62 -16.13
C GLN A 334 -50.29 -43.07 -16.23
N GLU A 335 -49.38 -44.05 -16.21
CA GLU A 335 -49.75 -45.47 -16.17
C GLU A 335 -50.51 -45.83 -14.90
N GLN A 336 -50.08 -45.31 -13.76
CA GLN A 336 -50.78 -45.50 -12.49
C GLN A 336 -52.18 -44.89 -12.54
N PHE A 337 -52.32 -43.67 -13.05
CA PHE A 337 -53.63 -43.04 -13.27
C PHE A 337 -54.52 -43.87 -14.21
N LYS A 338 -53.97 -44.44 -15.29
CA LYS A 338 -54.73 -45.32 -16.18
C LYS A 338 -55.18 -46.61 -15.49
N LYS A 339 -54.32 -47.21 -14.66
CA LYS A 339 -54.69 -48.39 -13.85
C LYS A 339 -55.78 -48.06 -12.84
N ASP A 340 -55.65 -46.93 -12.15
CA ASP A 340 -56.63 -46.50 -11.16
C ASP A 340 -57.99 -46.19 -11.84
N LEU A 341 -57.96 -45.60 -13.04
CA LEU A 341 -59.15 -45.38 -13.87
C LEU A 341 -59.80 -46.71 -14.27
N ALA A 342 -59.01 -47.68 -14.75
CA ALA A 342 -59.51 -49.00 -15.13
C ALA A 342 -60.10 -49.77 -13.95
N ILE A 343 -59.45 -49.70 -12.77
CA ILE A 343 -59.96 -50.26 -11.52
C ILE A 343 -61.29 -49.59 -11.13
N GLN A 344 -61.41 -48.27 -11.31
CA GLN A 344 -62.66 -47.55 -11.07
C GLN A 344 -63.77 -47.98 -12.03
N GLU A 345 -63.47 -48.13 -13.33
CA GLU A 345 -64.43 -48.61 -14.33
C GLU A 345 -64.87 -50.05 -14.02
N GLU A 346 -63.94 -50.93 -13.64
CA GLU A 346 -64.24 -52.31 -13.25
C GLU A 346 -65.10 -52.35 -11.99
N LEU A 347 -64.75 -51.59 -10.95
CA LEU A 347 -65.58 -51.44 -9.75
C LEU A 347 -66.98 -50.89 -10.05
N PHE A 348 -67.07 -49.92 -10.97
CA PHE A 348 -68.35 -49.37 -11.41
C PHE A 348 -69.19 -50.42 -12.12
N ASN A 349 -68.61 -51.14 -13.08
CA ASN A 349 -69.28 -52.22 -13.82
C ASN A 349 -69.66 -53.39 -12.91
N THR A 350 -68.83 -53.73 -11.93
CA THR A 350 -69.12 -54.78 -10.94
C THR A 350 -70.31 -54.38 -10.07
N LYS A 351 -70.33 -53.14 -9.56
CA LYS A 351 -71.49 -52.62 -8.82
C LYS A 351 -72.75 -52.54 -9.68
N LEU A 352 -72.61 -52.19 -10.96
CA LEU A 352 -73.71 -52.16 -11.91
C LEU A 352 -74.28 -53.57 -12.11
N ALA A 353 -73.42 -54.57 -12.31
CA ALA A 353 -73.79 -55.97 -12.44
C ALA A 353 -74.44 -56.52 -11.17
N GLU A 354 -73.87 -56.25 -9.98
CA GLU A 354 -74.47 -56.61 -8.69
C GLU A 354 -75.85 -55.96 -8.49
N GLN A 355 -76.03 -54.71 -8.91
CA GLN A 355 -77.34 -54.07 -8.92
C GLN A 355 -78.29 -54.74 -9.92
N GLN A 356 -77.83 -55.07 -11.12
CA GLN A 356 -78.62 -55.77 -12.14
C GLN A 356 -79.09 -57.13 -11.63
N GLU A 357 -78.20 -57.89 -10.97
CA GLU A 357 -78.50 -59.21 -10.40
C GLU A 357 -79.45 -59.11 -9.20
N LYS A 358 -79.32 -58.06 -8.37
CA LYS A 358 -80.32 -57.73 -7.35
C LYS A 358 -81.67 -57.40 -7.95
N ILE A 359 -81.72 -56.64 -9.04
CA ILE A 359 -82.97 -56.33 -9.73
C ILE A 359 -83.58 -57.63 -10.28
N VAL A 360 -82.80 -58.47 -10.97
CA VAL A 360 -83.29 -59.74 -11.53
C VAL A 360 -83.80 -60.68 -10.45
N SER A 361 -83.07 -60.86 -9.35
CA SER A 361 -83.52 -61.70 -8.22
C SER A 361 -84.78 -61.14 -7.53
N GLN A 362 -84.89 -59.81 -7.39
CA GLN A 362 -86.11 -59.15 -6.94
C GLN A 362 -87.26 -59.37 -7.93
N THR A 363 -87.00 -59.36 -9.24
CA THR A 363 -88.02 -59.58 -10.27
C THR A 363 -88.50 -61.04 -10.31
N GLU A 364 -87.60 -62.00 -10.12
CA GLU A 364 -87.94 -63.42 -9.97
C GLU A 364 -88.70 -63.71 -8.66
N TYR A 365 -88.32 -63.05 -7.57
CA TYR A 365 -89.06 -63.13 -6.31
C TYR A 365 -90.47 -62.55 -6.48
N LEU A 366 -90.60 -61.39 -7.13
CA LEU A 366 -91.89 -60.80 -7.45
C LEU A 366 -92.74 -61.70 -8.36
N LYS A 367 -92.15 -62.36 -9.37
CA LYS A 367 -92.86 -63.38 -10.17
C LYS A 367 -93.35 -64.55 -9.34
N LYS A 368 -92.54 -65.06 -8.40
CA LYS A 368 -92.97 -66.15 -7.49
C LYS A 368 -94.09 -65.68 -6.55
N VAL A 369 -94.02 -64.44 -6.08
CA VAL A 369 -95.08 -63.82 -5.26
C VAL A 369 -96.35 -63.62 -6.09
N GLU A 370 -96.26 -63.19 -7.35
CA GLU A 370 -97.38 -63.08 -8.28
C GLU A 370 -97.98 -64.44 -8.62
N GLU A 371 -97.17 -65.48 -8.87
CA GLU A 371 -97.64 -66.85 -9.08
C GLU A 371 -98.31 -67.44 -7.83
N ALA A 372 -97.78 -67.17 -6.64
CA ALA A 372 -98.39 -67.55 -5.37
C ALA A 372 -99.72 -66.81 -5.14
N LEU A 373 -99.79 -65.51 -5.48
CA LEU A 373 -101.02 -64.70 -5.50
C LEU A 373 -102.03 -65.22 -6.51
N ARG A 374 -101.60 -65.67 -7.69
CA ARG A 374 -102.47 -66.27 -8.70
C ARG A 374 -103.04 -67.60 -8.23
N LYS A 375 -102.20 -68.47 -7.62
CA LYS A 375 -102.62 -69.73 -7.01
C LYS A 375 -103.61 -69.53 -5.87
N THR A 376 -103.37 -68.57 -4.98
CA THR A 376 -104.30 -68.24 -3.90
C THR A 376 -105.59 -67.59 -4.44
N THR A 377 -105.53 -66.82 -5.53
CA THR A 377 -106.72 -66.28 -6.19
C THR A 377 -107.54 -67.38 -6.88
N GLU A 378 -106.87 -68.38 -7.47
CA GLU A 378 -107.48 -69.60 -8.03
C GLU A 378 -108.10 -70.47 -6.91
N GLU A 379 -107.42 -70.64 -5.77
CA GLU A 379 -107.95 -71.30 -4.57
C GLU A 379 -109.14 -70.53 -3.95
N ILE A 380 -109.11 -69.20 -3.93
CA ILE A 380 -110.25 -68.36 -3.50
C ILE A 380 -111.43 -68.53 -4.46
N GLN A 381 -111.21 -68.55 -5.77
CA GLN A 381 -112.29 -68.78 -6.75
C GLN A 381 -112.90 -70.19 -6.62
N GLN A 382 -112.10 -71.18 -6.21
CA GLN A 382 -112.56 -72.54 -5.96
C GLN A 382 -113.33 -72.66 -4.63
N VAL A 383 -112.85 -72.02 -3.56
CA VAL A 383 -113.57 -71.92 -2.27
C VAL A 383 -114.85 -71.10 -2.39
N VAL A 384 -114.87 -70.03 -3.20
CA VAL A 384 -116.07 -69.21 -3.47
C VAL A 384 -117.10 -69.98 -4.32
N LYS A 385 -116.69 -70.93 -5.16
CA LYS A 385 -117.61 -71.81 -5.90
C LYS A 385 -118.14 -72.99 -5.08
N GLU A 386 -117.44 -73.42 -4.03
CA GLU A 386 -117.79 -74.62 -3.26
C GLU A 386 -118.29 -74.35 -1.82
N SER A 387 -118.16 -73.14 -1.27
CA SER A 387 -118.54 -72.85 0.13
C SER A 387 -119.98 -72.31 0.28
N LYS A 388 -120.81 -73.03 1.04
CA LYS A 388 -122.17 -72.61 1.49
C LYS A 388 -122.22 -72.08 2.93
N SER A 389 -121.10 -71.68 3.57
CA SER A 389 -121.17 -71.04 4.90
C SER A 389 -120.09 -69.97 5.15
N GLY A 390 -120.52 -68.82 5.68
CA GLY A 390 -119.70 -67.61 5.86
C GLY A 390 -118.51 -67.74 6.83
N ASP A 391 -118.48 -68.76 7.69
CA ASP A 391 -117.40 -68.95 8.67
C ASP A 391 -116.08 -69.44 8.06
N THR A 392 -116.12 -70.19 6.97
CA THR A 392 -114.89 -70.68 6.30
C THR A 392 -114.17 -69.56 5.55
N LEU A 393 -114.92 -68.66 4.90
CA LEU A 393 -114.41 -67.46 4.25
C LEU A 393 -113.78 -66.48 5.25
N LEU A 394 -114.43 -66.27 6.41
CA LEU A 394 -113.91 -65.39 7.46
C LEU A 394 -112.60 -65.92 8.06
N THR A 395 -112.49 -67.24 8.22
CA THR A 395 -111.28 -67.88 8.76
C THR A 395 -110.10 -67.77 7.79
N SER A 396 -110.35 -67.94 6.49
CA SER A 396 -109.37 -67.72 5.43
C SER A 396 -108.88 -66.27 5.36
N PHE A 397 -109.80 -65.30 5.41
CA PHE A 397 -109.41 -63.87 5.44
C PHE A 397 -108.61 -63.50 6.68
N LYS A 398 -108.96 -64.02 7.86
CA LYS A 398 -108.17 -63.81 9.08
C LYS A 398 -106.76 -64.40 8.95
N ALA A 399 -106.62 -65.61 8.41
CA ALA A 399 -105.30 -66.21 8.18
C ALA A 399 -104.45 -65.38 7.21
N MET A 400 -105.05 -64.84 6.14
CA MET A 400 -104.37 -63.97 5.19
C MET A 400 -103.96 -62.62 5.81
N ILE A 401 -104.81 -62.01 6.63
CA ILE A 401 -104.49 -60.78 7.35
C ILE A 401 -103.31 -61.01 8.30
N VAL A 402 -103.31 -62.13 9.04
CA VAL A 402 -102.18 -62.50 9.92
C VAL A 402 -100.90 -62.69 9.11
N GLN A 403 -100.95 -63.42 7.99
CA GLN A 403 -99.78 -63.65 7.14
C GLN A 403 -99.22 -62.34 6.54
N LYS A 404 -100.10 -61.45 6.06
CA LYS A 404 -99.68 -60.12 5.55
C LYS A 404 -99.12 -59.22 6.65
N THR A 405 -99.65 -59.30 7.87
CA THR A 405 -99.12 -58.52 9.01
C THR A 405 -97.69 -58.97 9.35
N VAL A 406 -97.43 -60.28 9.40
CA VAL A 406 -96.08 -60.82 9.62
C VAL A 406 -95.09 -60.37 8.54
N VAL A 407 -95.50 -60.40 7.26
CA VAL A 407 -94.66 -59.95 6.15
C VAL A 407 -94.38 -58.45 6.22
N ILE A 408 -95.36 -57.65 6.65
CA ILE A 408 -95.17 -56.20 6.85
C ILE A 408 -94.17 -55.96 7.98
N ASP A 409 -94.30 -56.66 9.11
CA ASP A 409 -93.39 -56.52 10.25
C ASP A 409 -91.94 -56.91 9.87
N GLU A 410 -91.75 -58.00 9.11
CA GLU A 410 -90.43 -58.42 8.60
C GLU A 410 -89.81 -57.39 7.63
N LEU A 411 -90.61 -56.83 6.71
CA LEU A 411 -90.15 -55.80 5.79
C LEU A 411 -89.77 -54.50 6.53
N GLN A 412 -90.52 -54.16 7.57
CA GLN A 412 -90.27 -52.97 8.39
C GLN A 412 -88.96 -53.12 9.19
N LEU A 413 -88.71 -54.31 9.73
CA LEU A 413 -87.47 -54.62 10.46
C LEU A 413 -86.24 -54.61 9.53
N MET A 414 -86.36 -55.15 8.31
CA MET A 414 -85.29 -55.02 7.30
C MET A 414 -85.04 -53.58 6.85
N LEU A 415 -86.09 -52.76 6.77
CA LEU A 415 -85.95 -51.35 6.43
C LEU A 415 -85.16 -50.61 7.52
N GLU A 416 -85.47 -50.85 8.79
CA GLU A 416 -84.77 -50.27 9.93
C GLU A 416 -83.29 -50.71 9.98
N GLU A 417 -83.00 -51.99 9.75
CA GLU A 417 -81.63 -52.51 9.71
C GLU A 417 -80.80 -51.92 8.57
N THR A 418 -81.40 -51.80 7.38
CA THR A 418 -80.72 -51.20 6.22
C THR A 418 -80.49 -49.71 6.40
N GLU A 419 -81.46 -48.97 6.97
CA GLU A 419 -81.31 -47.56 7.30
C GLU A 419 -80.20 -47.33 8.34
N ALA A 420 -80.16 -48.14 9.40
CA ALA A 420 -79.10 -48.08 10.41
C ALA A 420 -77.70 -48.36 9.81
N SER A 421 -77.60 -49.33 8.89
CA SER A 421 -76.35 -49.64 8.19
C SER A 421 -75.88 -48.49 7.30
N LEU A 422 -76.79 -47.88 6.53
CA LEU A 422 -76.49 -46.72 5.69
C LEU A 422 -76.06 -45.51 6.52
N GLN A 423 -76.75 -45.21 7.63
CA GLN A 423 -76.37 -44.13 8.53
C GLN A 423 -74.98 -44.32 9.14
N LYS A 424 -74.63 -45.55 9.55
CA LYS A 424 -73.27 -45.88 10.01
C LYS A 424 -72.24 -45.61 8.91
N ARG A 425 -72.51 -46.03 7.69
CA ARG A 425 -71.60 -45.85 6.55
C ARG A 425 -71.41 -44.39 6.18
N ILE A 426 -72.48 -43.60 6.19
CA ILE A 426 -72.43 -42.14 5.97
C ILE A 426 -71.54 -41.47 7.01
N LYS A 427 -71.69 -41.80 8.31
CA LYS A 427 -70.82 -41.26 9.37
C LYS A 427 -69.34 -41.61 9.15
N ILE A 428 -69.03 -42.84 8.77
CA ILE A 428 -67.64 -43.26 8.50
C ILE A 428 -67.05 -42.49 7.32
N LEU A 429 -67.81 -42.33 6.23
CA LEU A 429 -67.36 -41.61 5.05
C LEU A 429 -67.17 -40.11 5.34
N GLN A 430 -68.08 -39.49 6.08
CA GLN A 430 -67.93 -38.09 6.51
C GLN A 430 -66.68 -37.88 7.36
N LYS A 431 -66.40 -38.81 8.28
CA LYS A 431 -65.18 -38.76 9.09
C LYS A 431 -63.92 -38.89 8.23
N LYS A 432 -63.86 -39.90 7.35
CA LYS A 432 -62.71 -40.09 6.45
C LYS A 432 -62.46 -38.88 5.57
N LEU A 433 -63.51 -38.30 4.99
CA LEU A 433 -63.39 -37.12 4.15
C LEU A 433 -62.82 -35.93 4.93
N LYS A 434 -63.25 -35.75 6.18
CA LYS A 434 -62.72 -34.70 7.05
C LYS A 434 -61.25 -34.93 7.38
N ASP A 435 -60.88 -36.15 7.80
CA ASP A 435 -59.50 -36.49 8.13
C ASP A 435 -58.58 -36.28 6.91
N GLU A 436 -59.00 -36.65 5.70
CA GLU A 436 -58.25 -36.45 4.45
C GLU A 436 -58.10 -34.97 4.06
N GLN A 437 -59.12 -34.15 4.35
CA GLN A 437 -59.06 -32.70 4.15
C GLN A 437 -58.10 -32.03 5.14
N ASP A 438 -58.14 -32.43 6.41
CA ASP A 438 -57.25 -31.91 7.45
C ASP A 438 -55.78 -32.29 7.17
N ASP A 439 -55.51 -33.52 6.72
CA ASP A 439 -54.17 -33.97 6.32
C ASP A 439 -53.64 -33.17 5.11
N LYS A 440 -54.46 -32.97 4.07
CA LYS A 440 -54.09 -32.15 2.91
C LYS A 440 -53.82 -30.71 3.30
N LEU A 441 -54.62 -30.14 4.20
CA LEU A 441 -54.45 -28.77 4.70
C LEU A 441 -53.12 -28.63 5.48
N SER A 442 -52.80 -29.61 6.32
CA SER A 442 -51.54 -29.66 7.08
C SER A 442 -50.32 -29.71 6.15
N VAL A 443 -50.35 -30.57 5.13
CA VAL A 443 -49.26 -30.65 4.11
C VAL A 443 -49.12 -29.32 3.36
N LEU A 444 -50.24 -28.68 2.98
CA LEU A 444 -50.24 -27.37 2.33
C LEU A 444 -49.65 -26.27 3.23
N GLN A 445 -49.99 -26.25 4.51
CA GLN A 445 -49.44 -25.29 5.47
C GLN A 445 -47.94 -25.50 5.67
N ASN A 446 -47.48 -26.75 5.81
CA ASN A 446 -46.05 -27.07 5.92
C ASN A 446 -45.29 -26.67 4.66
N THR A 447 -45.88 -26.90 3.48
CA THR A 447 -45.28 -26.51 2.20
C THR A 447 -45.22 -24.98 2.06
N THR A 448 -46.28 -24.28 2.45
CA THR A 448 -46.35 -22.81 2.41
C THR A 448 -45.31 -22.19 3.32
N THR A 449 -45.23 -22.63 4.58
CA THR A 449 -44.22 -22.15 5.54
C THR A 449 -42.79 -22.48 5.10
N HIS A 450 -42.58 -23.61 4.43
CA HIS A 450 -41.28 -23.94 3.82
C HIS A 450 -40.90 -22.94 2.72
N TYR A 451 -41.82 -22.64 1.80
CA TYR A 451 -41.58 -21.66 0.74
C TYR A 451 -41.38 -20.24 1.26
N GLU A 452 -42.14 -19.80 2.27
CA GLU A 452 -41.94 -18.51 2.92
C GLU A 452 -40.53 -18.40 3.55
N ASN A 453 -40.07 -19.47 4.22
CA ASN A 453 -38.73 -19.51 4.78
C ASN A 453 -37.63 -19.47 3.70
N ILE A 454 -37.82 -20.19 2.59
CA ILE A 454 -36.88 -20.13 1.45
C ILE A 454 -36.86 -18.71 0.88
N HIS A 455 -38.02 -18.11 0.66
CA HIS A 455 -38.12 -16.76 0.10
C HIS A 455 -37.42 -15.72 0.99
N LYS A 456 -37.64 -15.80 2.31
CA LYS A 456 -36.97 -14.93 3.28
C LYS A 456 -35.44 -15.08 3.23
N LYS A 457 -34.92 -16.32 3.22
CA LYS A 457 -33.47 -16.55 3.08
C LYS A 457 -32.91 -16.04 1.75
N LEU A 458 -33.68 -16.17 0.68
CA LEU A 458 -33.28 -15.69 -0.64
C LEU A 458 -33.20 -14.16 -0.68
N GLN A 459 -34.13 -13.48 0.00
CA GLN A 459 -34.11 -12.04 0.18
C GLN A 459 -32.94 -11.56 1.04
N GLU A 460 -32.69 -12.22 2.18
CA GLU A 460 -31.52 -11.92 3.05
C GLU A 460 -30.19 -12.07 2.27
N ASN A 461 -30.04 -13.14 1.49
CA ASN A 461 -28.87 -13.35 0.64
C ASN A 461 -28.74 -12.29 -0.46
N GLN A 462 -29.86 -11.84 -1.05
CA GLN A 462 -29.85 -10.78 -2.05
C GLN A 462 -29.37 -9.46 -1.45
N GLU A 463 -29.87 -9.08 -0.26
CA GLU A 463 -29.47 -7.87 0.45
C GLU A 463 -27.98 -7.90 0.83
N GLU A 464 -27.47 -9.06 1.26
CA GLU A 464 -26.04 -9.24 1.56
C GLU A 464 -25.16 -9.13 0.30
N MET A 465 -25.57 -9.75 -0.81
CA MET A 465 -24.88 -9.61 -2.10
C MET A 465 -24.87 -8.16 -2.59
N GLU A 466 -25.98 -7.43 -2.49
CA GLU A 466 -26.03 -6.01 -2.85
C GLU A 466 -25.10 -5.16 -2.00
N LYS A 467 -24.95 -5.47 -0.71
CA LYS A 467 -24.00 -4.79 0.19
C LYS A 467 -22.56 -5.06 -0.22
N ILE A 468 -22.22 -6.30 -0.55
CA ILE A 468 -20.88 -6.68 -1.02
C ILE A 468 -20.55 -5.99 -2.36
N ILE A 469 -21.50 -5.95 -3.30
CA ILE A 469 -21.33 -5.25 -4.58
C ILE A 469 -21.03 -3.76 -4.35
N LYS A 470 -21.77 -3.09 -3.45
CA LYS A 470 -21.53 -1.69 -3.12
C LYS A 470 -20.14 -1.47 -2.50
N GLN A 471 -19.66 -2.39 -1.65
CA GLN A 471 -18.31 -2.32 -1.09
C GLN A 471 -17.25 -2.42 -2.18
N TYR A 472 -17.33 -3.43 -3.06
CA TYR A 472 -16.37 -3.57 -4.15
C TYR A 472 -16.39 -2.41 -5.14
N GLN A 473 -17.55 -1.81 -5.40
CA GLN A 473 -17.64 -0.59 -6.21
C GLN A 473 -16.92 0.60 -5.57
N ALA A 474 -17.05 0.77 -4.25
CA ALA A 474 -16.35 1.83 -3.52
C ALA A 474 -14.83 1.59 -3.53
N GLU A 475 -14.38 0.35 -3.32
CA GLU A 475 -12.96 -0.01 -3.40
C GLU A 475 -12.38 0.23 -4.81
N ALA A 476 -13.13 -0.13 -5.86
CA ALA A 476 -12.72 0.11 -7.24
C ALA A 476 -12.53 1.60 -7.54
N GLU A 477 -13.43 2.47 -7.06
CA GLU A 477 -13.27 3.91 -7.26
C GLU A 477 -12.13 4.50 -6.43
N VAL A 478 -11.88 4.01 -5.21
CA VAL A 478 -10.68 4.39 -4.44
C VAL A 478 -9.41 4.01 -5.22
N GLN A 479 -9.33 2.78 -5.75
CA GLN A 479 -8.18 2.33 -6.54
C GLN A 479 -7.97 3.18 -7.80
N LYS A 480 -9.05 3.58 -8.48
CA LYS A 480 -8.99 4.44 -9.66
C LYS A 480 -8.49 5.85 -9.32
N CYS A 481 -8.92 6.42 -8.18
CA CYS A 481 -8.39 7.69 -7.68
C CYS A 481 -6.88 7.59 -7.39
N THR A 482 -6.44 6.56 -6.68
CA THR A 482 -5.01 6.33 -6.40
C THR A 482 -4.19 6.14 -7.68
N LEU A 483 -4.73 5.43 -8.67
CA LEU A 483 -4.08 5.26 -9.98
C LEU A 483 -3.88 6.61 -10.67
N ASN A 484 -4.90 7.47 -10.66
CA ASN A 484 -4.82 8.81 -11.26
C ASN A 484 -3.81 9.70 -10.54
N GLU A 485 -3.74 9.63 -9.21
CA GLU A 485 -2.73 10.33 -8.41
C GLU A 485 -1.31 9.89 -8.77
N LEU A 486 -1.05 8.58 -8.83
CA LEU A 486 0.23 8.00 -9.24
C LEU A 486 0.62 8.43 -10.67
N ILE A 487 -0.33 8.42 -11.61
CA ILE A 487 -0.10 8.89 -12.98
C ILE A 487 0.29 10.38 -12.98
N SER A 488 -0.38 11.21 -12.18
CA SER A 488 -0.04 12.63 -12.05
C SER A 488 1.36 12.82 -11.45
N GLU A 489 1.73 12.00 -10.46
CA GLU A 489 3.04 12.04 -9.82
C GLU A 489 4.17 11.63 -10.77
N ILE A 490 3.98 10.53 -11.52
CA ILE A 490 4.91 10.08 -12.57
C ILE A 490 5.12 11.18 -13.62
N ASN A 491 4.05 11.84 -14.05
CA ASN A 491 4.14 12.94 -14.99
C ASN A 491 4.88 14.15 -14.39
N GLY A 492 4.67 14.43 -13.10
CA GLY A 492 5.41 15.43 -12.33
C GLY A 492 6.91 15.16 -12.30
N TYR A 493 7.32 13.94 -11.94
CA TYR A 493 8.74 13.54 -11.95
C TYR A 493 9.34 13.57 -13.35
N LYS A 494 8.60 13.14 -14.37
CA LYS A 494 9.06 13.20 -15.76
C LYS A 494 9.32 14.64 -16.19
N LYS A 495 8.43 15.58 -15.82
CA LYS A 495 8.61 17.01 -16.11
C LYS A 495 9.80 17.60 -15.34
N ALA A 496 9.92 17.31 -14.05
CA ALA A 496 11.03 17.78 -13.22
C ALA A 496 12.39 17.22 -13.70
N GLY A 497 12.42 15.95 -14.11
CA GLY A 497 13.60 15.30 -14.69
C GLY A 497 14.05 15.96 -15.99
N TYR A 498 13.13 16.21 -16.93
CA TYR A 498 13.47 16.94 -18.16
C TYR A 498 13.93 18.37 -17.88
N GLN A 499 13.31 19.05 -16.93
CA GLN A 499 13.71 20.40 -16.55
C GLN A 499 15.14 20.41 -15.96
N LYS A 500 15.44 19.49 -15.05
CA LYS A 500 16.79 19.36 -14.46
C LYS A 500 17.85 19.04 -15.51
N ILE A 501 17.57 18.11 -16.42
CA ILE A 501 18.47 17.78 -17.54
C ILE A 501 18.70 19.00 -18.42
N SER A 502 17.63 19.75 -18.75
CA SER A 502 17.74 20.97 -19.56
C SER A 502 18.56 22.06 -18.85
N GLU A 503 18.39 22.23 -17.54
CA GLU A 503 19.13 23.20 -16.74
C GLU A 503 20.61 22.81 -16.59
N GLU A 504 20.91 21.53 -16.41
CA GLU A 504 22.28 21.00 -16.37
C GLU A 504 22.99 21.19 -17.72
N GLN A 505 22.32 20.85 -18.83
CA GLN A 505 22.85 21.07 -20.18
C GLN A 505 23.08 22.57 -20.46
N ALA A 506 22.19 23.45 -20.01
CA ALA A 506 22.37 24.90 -20.17
C ALA A 506 23.60 25.41 -19.41
N LYS A 507 23.84 24.92 -18.18
CA LYS A 507 25.05 25.24 -17.40
C LYS A 507 26.32 24.74 -18.09
N GLU A 508 26.32 23.51 -18.57
CA GLU A 508 27.48 22.92 -19.27
C GLU A 508 27.83 23.69 -20.55
N ILE A 509 26.83 24.11 -21.33
CA ILE A 509 27.04 24.96 -22.52
C ILE A 509 27.68 26.31 -22.15
N VAL A 510 27.23 26.95 -21.06
CA VAL A 510 27.81 28.23 -20.60
C VAL A 510 29.25 28.05 -20.15
N GLU A 511 29.55 26.96 -19.44
CA GLU A 511 30.90 26.66 -18.98
C GLU A 511 31.84 26.37 -20.15
N LEU A 512 31.40 25.57 -21.12
CA LEU A 512 32.15 25.30 -22.35
C LEU A 512 32.41 26.59 -23.15
N LYS A 513 31.41 27.47 -23.29
CA LYS A 513 31.59 28.78 -23.94
C LYS A 513 32.64 29.63 -23.23
N SER A 514 32.62 29.67 -21.90
CA SER A 514 33.61 30.39 -21.09
C SER A 514 35.02 29.82 -21.28
N GLN A 515 35.16 28.50 -21.31
CA GLN A 515 36.45 27.85 -21.56
C GLN A 515 36.99 28.15 -22.97
N VAL A 516 36.13 28.07 -23.99
CA VAL A 516 36.48 28.44 -25.38
C VAL A 516 36.93 29.90 -25.46
N GLN A 517 36.24 30.81 -24.77
CA GLN A 517 36.60 32.23 -24.76
C GLN A 517 37.95 32.48 -24.08
N LYS A 518 38.26 31.78 -22.99
CA LYS A 518 39.58 31.83 -22.33
C LYS A 518 40.69 31.29 -23.24
N LEU A 519 40.44 30.19 -23.96
CA LEU A 519 41.38 29.64 -24.92
C LEU A 519 41.64 30.59 -26.09
N LEU A 520 40.59 31.23 -26.62
CA LEU A 520 40.72 32.28 -27.63
C LEU A 520 41.57 33.45 -27.14
N GLY A 521 41.31 33.96 -25.93
CA GLY A 521 42.11 35.03 -25.34
C GLY A 521 43.58 34.65 -25.13
N ALA A 522 43.84 33.43 -24.67
CA ALA A 522 45.21 32.91 -24.55
C ALA A 522 45.89 32.77 -25.90
N MET A 523 45.17 32.28 -26.93
CA MET A 523 45.69 32.18 -28.30
C MET A 523 46.03 33.57 -28.86
N ASP A 524 45.17 34.58 -28.65
CA ASP A 524 45.44 35.96 -29.09
C ASP A 524 46.65 36.56 -28.37
N GLN A 525 46.82 36.29 -27.07
CA GLN A 525 48.01 36.71 -26.31
C GLN A 525 49.28 36.04 -26.82
N HIS A 526 49.24 34.72 -27.07
CA HIS A 526 50.37 33.98 -27.64
C HIS A 526 50.71 34.49 -29.04
N ASN A 527 49.71 34.78 -29.88
CA ASN A 527 49.90 35.37 -31.21
C ASN A 527 50.55 36.76 -31.12
N LYS A 528 50.14 37.61 -30.18
CA LYS A 528 50.80 38.91 -29.94
C LYS A 528 52.26 38.73 -29.52
N GLN A 529 52.53 37.86 -28.55
CA GLN A 529 53.90 37.58 -28.10
C GLN A 529 54.78 37.07 -29.25
N PHE A 530 54.24 36.21 -30.12
CA PHE A 530 54.95 35.73 -31.30
C PHE A 530 55.26 36.85 -32.29
N LEU A 531 54.30 37.75 -32.53
CA LEU A 531 54.51 38.92 -33.38
C LEU A 531 55.54 39.91 -32.78
N ASP A 532 55.57 40.08 -31.45
CA ASP A 532 56.54 40.95 -30.77
C ASP A 532 57.97 40.38 -30.76
N LEU A 533 58.11 39.05 -30.74
CA LEU A 533 59.40 38.36 -30.83
C LEU A 533 60.05 38.47 -32.22
N ASN A 534 59.26 38.57 -33.28
CA ASN A 534 59.76 38.56 -34.66
C ASN A 534 60.65 39.79 -34.99
N PRO A 535 60.29 41.04 -34.66
CA PRO A 535 61.17 42.20 -34.77
C PRO A 535 62.46 42.07 -33.95
N VAL A 536 62.38 41.54 -32.73
CA VAL A 536 63.55 41.35 -31.85
C VAL A 536 64.55 40.38 -32.46
N LEU A 537 64.06 39.26 -33.02
CA LEU A 537 64.90 38.28 -33.71
C LEU A 537 65.52 38.87 -34.99
N GLN A 538 64.77 39.66 -35.77
CA GLN A 538 65.34 40.37 -36.93
C GLN A 538 66.42 41.39 -36.53
N GLN A 539 66.24 42.06 -35.39
CA GLN A 539 67.19 43.03 -34.87
C GLN A 539 68.47 42.34 -34.37
N MET A 540 68.35 41.22 -33.63
CA MET A 540 69.49 40.36 -33.29
C MET A 540 70.23 39.87 -34.54
N GLN A 541 69.50 39.40 -35.57
CA GLN A 541 70.12 38.92 -36.81
C GLN A 541 70.92 40.02 -37.51
N LYS A 542 70.41 41.26 -37.54
CA LYS A 542 71.15 42.41 -38.09
C LYS A 542 72.39 42.76 -37.26
N VAL A 543 72.30 42.70 -35.92
CA VAL A 543 73.46 42.93 -35.04
C VAL A 543 74.52 41.87 -35.28
N PHE A 544 74.16 40.58 -35.30
CA PHE A 544 75.08 39.49 -35.62
C PHE A 544 75.71 39.65 -37.01
N GLN A 545 74.94 40.00 -38.04
CA GLN A 545 75.49 40.24 -39.38
C GLN A 545 76.49 41.41 -39.39
N LYS A 546 76.20 42.49 -38.66
CA LYS A 546 77.07 43.65 -38.55
C LYS A 546 78.36 43.33 -37.80
N GLU A 547 78.27 42.62 -36.68
CA GLU A 547 79.43 42.19 -35.90
C GLU A 547 80.28 41.15 -36.66
N THR A 548 79.65 40.24 -37.40
CA THR A 548 80.35 39.28 -38.26
C THR A 548 81.12 39.98 -39.37
N LEU A 549 80.52 41.01 -40.00
CA LEU A 549 81.21 41.83 -40.99
C LEU A 549 82.39 42.59 -40.37
N GLN A 550 82.20 43.21 -39.20
CA GLN A 550 83.29 43.87 -38.47
C GLN A 550 84.42 42.89 -38.08
N PHE A 551 84.08 41.66 -37.68
CA PHE A 551 85.05 40.62 -37.37
C PHE A 551 85.82 40.15 -38.62
N ILE A 552 85.15 40.02 -39.77
CA ILE A 552 85.79 39.73 -41.06
C ILE A 552 86.72 40.86 -41.49
N ASP A 553 86.34 42.11 -41.26
CA ASP A 553 87.16 43.28 -41.59
C ASP A 553 88.41 43.34 -40.69
N VAL A 554 88.29 43.03 -39.40
CA VAL A 554 89.43 42.91 -38.47
C VAL A 554 90.36 41.75 -38.85
N LEU A 555 89.85 40.66 -39.41
CA LEU A 555 90.67 39.55 -39.91
C LEU A 555 91.36 39.83 -41.26
N ARG A 556 91.00 40.91 -41.95
CA ARG A 556 91.63 41.33 -43.22
C ARG A 556 92.80 42.30 -43.05
N GLU A 557 92.85 43.01 -41.94
CA GLU A 557 94.03 43.80 -41.50
C GLU A 557 95.10 42.88 -40.90
#